data_AF-A0A9E6EX97-F1
#
_entry.id   AF-A0A9E6EX97-F1
#
_cell.length_a   1.000
_cell.length_b   1.000
_cell.length_c   1.000
_cell.angle_alpha   90.00
_cell.angle_beta   90.00
_cell.angle_gamma   90.00
#
_symmetry.space_group_name_H-M   'P 1'
#
loop_
_entity.id
_entity.type
_entity.pdbx_description
1 polymer ?
#
loop_
_entity_poly.entity_id
_entity_poly.type
_entity_poly.pdbx_seq_one_letter_code
_entity_poly.pdbx_strand_id
1 'polypeptide(L)'
;MKHIYLIFGAALLSGLSGFGQGTNDTIHHEKFGITFSGFVRTEAAFDTRQGEGYRDQLINLYPANIRLDKNGDDVNARPGFDQYAMTTRLTGNITGPSAFGAKSMACMEGDFTGPSNTENNAFRLRHAYIKLNWAKSELFMGQYWHPLNLPEMIPSVISLNTGAPFHPFSRQPQIRFSRLFGKINVVAVASSERDNTSIGPLGSTSEYLRNSVIPNMHLQIQYKNEEKLF
;
A
#
# COMPACT_ATOMS: atom_id res chain seq x y z
N MET A 1 -19.87 42.74 10.37
CA MET A 1 -20.31 41.43 9.84
C MET A 1 -19.39 40.36 10.37
N LYS A 2 -19.95 39.22 10.77
CA LYS A 2 -19.41 38.26 11.74
C LYS A 2 -18.16 37.53 11.23
N HIS A 3 -17.14 37.41 12.08
CA HIS A 3 -16.00 36.52 11.85
C HIS A 3 -16.43 35.07 12.11
N ILE A 4 -16.33 34.24 11.08
CA ILE A 4 -16.53 32.79 11.18
C ILE A 4 -15.15 32.17 11.40
N TYR A 5 -14.94 31.57 12.56
CA TYR A 5 -13.78 30.73 12.84
C TYR A 5 -14.15 29.28 12.50
N LEU A 6 -13.45 28.69 11.52
CA LEU A 6 -13.58 27.28 11.17
C LEU A 6 -12.62 26.47 12.05
N ILE A 7 -13.16 25.73 13.03
CA ILE A 7 -12.38 24.81 13.86
C ILE A 7 -12.49 23.42 13.24
N PHE A 8 -11.39 22.91 12.66
CA PHE A 8 -11.28 21.51 12.26
C PHE A 8 -10.99 20.66 13.50
N GLY A 9 -12.02 20.00 14.04
CA GLY A 9 -11.87 18.98 15.07
C GLY A 9 -11.59 17.62 14.44
N ALA A 10 -10.38 17.09 14.60
CA ALA A 10 -10.09 15.69 14.29
C ALA A 10 -10.64 14.81 15.41
N ALA A 11 -11.79 14.16 15.17
CA ALA A 11 -12.34 13.17 16.09
C ALA A 11 -11.67 11.81 15.86
N LEU A 12 -10.68 11.48 16.68
CA LEU A 12 -10.14 10.13 16.81
C LEU A 12 -11.13 9.29 17.63
N LEU A 13 -12.03 8.57 16.95
CA LEU A 13 -12.83 7.53 17.58
C LEU A 13 -11.97 6.24 17.65
N SER A 14 -11.32 6.01 18.79
CA SER A 14 -10.74 4.70 19.09
C SER A 14 -11.87 3.68 19.26
N GLY A 15 -11.91 2.67 18.39
CA GLY A 15 -12.95 1.64 18.40
C GLY A 15 -13.00 0.85 19.71
N LEU A 16 -14.19 0.73 20.29
CA LEU A 16 -14.49 -0.24 21.33
C LEU A 16 -14.39 -1.65 20.72
N SER A 17 -13.52 -2.48 21.29
CA SER A 17 -13.51 -3.93 21.08
C SER A 17 -14.77 -4.56 21.71
N GLY A 18 -15.66 -5.10 20.88
CA GLY A 18 -16.78 -5.92 21.33
C GLY A 18 -16.28 -7.24 21.94
N PHE A 19 -16.64 -7.50 23.19
CA PHE A 19 -16.38 -8.77 23.85
C PHE A 19 -17.36 -9.83 23.35
N GLY A 20 -16.85 -10.79 22.57
CA GLY A 20 -17.55 -12.05 22.31
C GLY A 20 -17.44 -12.98 23.52
N GLN A 21 -18.59 -13.37 24.06
CA GLN A 21 -18.70 -14.34 25.16
C GLN A 21 -18.38 -15.75 24.62
N GLY A 22 -17.37 -16.40 25.20
CA GLY A 22 -16.99 -17.78 24.86
C GLY A 22 -16.79 -18.59 26.13
N THR A 23 -17.43 -19.75 26.19
CA THR A 23 -17.54 -20.70 27.29
C THR A 23 -16.19 -21.22 27.80
N ASN A 24 -16.07 -21.39 29.11
CA ASN A 24 -14.91 -21.95 29.80
C ASN A 24 -14.82 -23.47 29.57
N ASP A 25 -14.01 -23.88 28.59
CA ASP A 25 -13.44 -25.24 28.56
C ASP A 25 -11.91 -25.12 28.61
N THR A 26 -11.32 -25.69 29.67
CA THR A 26 -9.87 -25.71 29.94
C THR A 26 -9.16 -26.77 29.11
N ILE A 27 -9.09 -26.53 27.80
CA ILE A 27 -8.05 -27.06 26.92
C ILE A 27 -7.39 -25.83 26.30
N HIS A 28 -6.07 -25.67 26.49
CA HIS A 28 -5.29 -24.60 25.84
C HIS A 28 -5.19 -24.88 24.34
N HIS A 29 -6.28 -24.72 23.61
CA HIS A 29 -6.23 -24.52 22.17
C HIS A 29 -5.61 -23.14 21.94
N GLU A 30 -4.55 -23.06 21.13
CA GLU A 30 -4.07 -21.77 20.62
C GLU A 30 -5.26 -21.07 19.96
N LYS A 31 -5.68 -19.92 20.51
CA LYS A 31 -6.79 -19.15 19.95
C LYS A 31 -6.32 -18.49 18.66
N PHE A 32 -6.60 -19.13 17.53
CA PHE A 32 -6.49 -18.51 16.22
C PHE A 32 -7.64 -17.53 16.02
N GLY A 33 -7.36 -16.42 15.35
CA GLY A 33 -8.36 -15.38 15.16
C GLY A 33 -7.94 -14.31 14.16
N ILE A 34 -8.90 -13.47 13.84
CA ILE A 34 -8.71 -12.27 13.03
C ILE A 34 -8.82 -11.04 13.93
N THR A 35 -7.83 -10.15 13.84
CA THR A 35 -7.88 -8.83 14.45
C THR A 35 -8.01 -7.80 13.35
N PHE A 36 -9.06 -6.99 13.42
CA PHE A 36 -9.27 -5.89 12.51
C PHE A 36 -8.60 -4.62 13.02
N SER A 37 -7.91 -3.92 12.13
CA SER A 37 -7.34 -2.60 12.34
C SER A 37 -7.53 -1.75 11.08
N GLY A 38 -7.28 -0.46 11.17
CA GLY A 38 -7.50 0.44 10.05
C GLY A 38 -7.73 1.86 10.50
N PHE A 39 -8.23 2.68 9.59
CA PHE A 39 -8.58 4.07 9.88
C PHE A 39 -9.59 4.59 8.86
N VAL A 40 -10.43 5.52 9.30
CA VAL A 40 -11.20 6.40 8.43
C VAL A 40 -10.36 7.65 8.19
N ARG A 41 -10.20 8.04 6.93
CA ARG A 41 -9.42 9.22 6.56
C ARG A 41 -10.20 10.04 5.55
N THR A 42 -10.35 11.32 5.86
CA THR A 42 -10.93 12.33 4.99
C THR A 42 -9.89 13.41 4.74
N GLU A 43 -9.85 13.90 3.50
CA GLU A 43 -8.83 14.83 3.03
C GLU A 43 -9.48 15.86 2.11
N ALA A 44 -8.91 17.05 2.07
CA ALA A 44 -9.23 18.07 1.08
C ALA A 44 -7.91 18.62 0.54
N ALA A 45 -7.85 18.84 -0.77
CA ALA A 45 -6.70 19.40 -1.45
C ALA A 45 -7.13 20.63 -2.25
N PHE A 46 -6.26 21.64 -2.26
CA PHE A 46 -6.39 22.80 -3.13
C PHE A 46 -5.07 22.96 -3.88
N ASP A 47 -5.11 22.75 -5.19
CA ASP A 47 -3.95 22.93 -6.07
C ASP A 47 -4.11 24.24 -6.82
N THR A 48 -3.04 25.03 -6.91
CA THR A 48 -3.06 26.31 -7.63
C THR A 48 -2.98 26.14 -9.16
N ARG A 49 -2.71 24.92 -9.62
CA ARG A 49 -2.49 24.55 -11.02
C ARG A 49 -3.01 23.13 -11.26
N GLN A 50 -3.42 22.83 -12.49
CA GLN A 50 -3.69 21.45 -12.89
C GLN A 50 -2.43 20.58 -12.74
N GLY A 51 -2.60 19.36 -12.24
CA GLY A 51 -1.52 18.38 -12.03
C GLY A 51 -1.62 17.19 -12.97
N GLU A 52 -0.52 16.43 -13.05
CA GLU A 52 -0.51 15.07 -13.56
C GLU A 52 -0.57 14.11 -12.36
N GLY A 53 -1.50 13.15 -12.40
CA GLY A 53 -1.76 12.30 -11.26
C GLY A 53 -2.79 11.22 -11.49
N TYR A 54 -3.06 10.47 -10.43
CA TYR A 54 -4.06 9.40 -10.40
C TYR A 54 -5.05 9.65 -9.27
N ARG A 55 -6.21 8.98 -9.35
CA ARG A 55 -7.29 9.04 -8.36
C ARG A 55 -7.78 10.46 -8.14
N ASP A 56 -8.11 11.11 -9.25
CA ASP A 56 -8.56 12.51 -9.30
C ASP A 56 -7.59 13.43 -8.54
N GLN A 57 -6.30 13.30 -8.86
CA GLN A 57 -5.18 14.07 -8.27
C GLN A 57 -4.83 13.78 -6.80
N LEU A 58 -5.53 12.86 -6.12
CA LEU A 58 -5.12 12.42 -4.78
C LEU A 58 -3.69 11.86 -4.77
N ILE A 59 -3.32 11.16 -5.85
CA ILE A 59 -1.93 10.79 -6.13
C ILE A 59 -1.37 11.82 -7.12
N ASN A 60 -0.96 12.97 -6.59
CA ASN A 60 -0.32 14.03 -7.38
C ASN A 60 1.16 13.67 -7.64
N LEU A 61 1.57 13.68 -8.92
CA LEU A 61 2.95 13.40 -9.32
C LEU A 61 3.74 14.69 -9.51
N TYR A 62 3.24 15.60 -10.35
CA TYR A 62 3.87 16.88 -10.66
C TYR A 62 2.88 17.83 -11.35
N PRO A 63 3.13 19.16 -11.33
CA PRO A 63 2.28 20.11 -12.03
C PRO A 63 2.30 19.88 -13.55
N ALA A 64 1.14 20.00 -14.20
CA ALA A 64 1.06 19.84 -15.64
C ALA A 64 1.83 20.95 -16.37
N ASN A 65 2.46 20.62 -17.50
CA ASN A 65 3.21 21.59 -18.31
C ASN A 65 2.30 22.73 -18.82
N ILE A 66 2.92 23.83 -19.25
CA ILE A 66 2.20 24.93 -19.92
C ILE A 66 1.53 24.37 -21.18
N ARG A 67 0.22 24.61 -21.32
CA ARG A 67 -0.54 24.24 -22.50
C ARG A 67 -1.36 25.43 -22.97
N LEU A 68 -0.84 26.11 -23.99
CA LEU A 68 -1.48 27.30 -24.53
C LEU A 68 -2.68 26.92 -25.40
N ASP A 69 -3.79 27.63 -25.24
CA ASP A 69 -4.91 27.57 -26.17
C ASP A 69 -4.65 28.44 -27.43
N LYS A 70 -5.68 28.59 -28.27
CA LYS A 70 -5.59 29.39 -29.50
C LYS A 70 -5.36 30.89 -29.25
N ASN A 71 -5.62 31.38 -28.04
CA ASN A 71 -5.44 32.78 -27.64
C ASN A 71 -4.10 33.02 -26.93
N GLY A 72 -3.33 31.95 -26.66
CA GLY A 72 -2.06 32.03 -25.94
C GLY A 72 -2.21 31.91 -24.42
N ASP A 73 -3.38 31.54 -23.91
CA ASP A 73 -3.62 31.38 -22.48
C ASP A 73 -3.26 29.97 -22.02
N ASP A 74 -2.54 29.84 -20.90
CA ASP A 74 -2.20 28.55 -20.33
C ASP A 74 -3.40 27.91 -19.64
N VAL A 75 -4.02 26.93 -20.30
CA VAL A 75 -5.22 26.28 -19.78
C VAL A 75 -4.99 25.47 -18.51
N ASN A 76 -3.73 25.16 -18.19
CA ASN A 76 -3.37 24.45 -16.97
C ASN A 76 -3.12 25.40 -15.78
N ALA A 77 -2.98 26.71 -16.02
CA ALA A 77 -2.83 27.74 -14.99
C ALA A 77 -4.16 28.09 -14.30
N ARG A 78 -4.88 27.07 -13.82
CA ARG A 78 -6.14 27.21 -13.11
C ARG A 78 -6.15 26.34 -11.85
N PRO A 79 -6.74 26.83 -10.74
CA PRO A 79 -6.78 26.08 -9.50
C PRO A 79 -7.76 24.90 -9.57
N GLY A 80 -7.54 23.92 -8.70
CA GLY A 80 -8.42 22.77 -8.46
C GLY A 80 -8.69 22.62 -6.97
N PHE A 81 -9.87 22.12 -6.64
CA PHE A 81 -10.24 21.77 -5.27
C PHE A 81 -10.95 20.43 -5.27
N ASP A 82 -10.50 19.52 -4.41
CA ASP A 82 -11.04 18.18 -4.30
C ASP A 82 -11.13 17.74 -2.85
N GLN A 83 -12.03 16.80 -2.60
CA GLN A 83 -12.21 16.16 -1.29
C GLN A 83 -12.28 14.65 -1.46
N TYR A 84 -11.62 13.94 -0.55
CA TYR A 84 -11.45 12.50 -0.64
C TYR A 84 -11.77 11.83 0.69
N ALA A 85 -12.42 10.67 0.63
CA ALA A 85 -12.52 9.73 1.76
C ALA A 85 -11.94 8.34 1.41
N MET A 86 -11.45 8.20 0.17
CA MET A 86 -11.10 6.92 -0.45
C MET A 86 -9.85 6.27 0.15
N THR A 87 -9.05 7.02 0.91
CA THR A 87 -7.86 6.48 1.62
C THR A 87 -8.21 5.72 2.89
N THR A 88 -9.48 5.73 3.32
CA THR A 88 -10.02 4.89 4.39
C THR A 88 -9.65 3.43 4.18
N ARG A 89 -9.11 2.80 5.23
CA ARG A 89 -8.44 1.51 5.15
C ARG A 89 -8.94 0.54 6.21
N LEU A 90 -9.03 -0.72 5.82
CA LEU A 90 -9.29 -1.85 6.70
C LEU A 90 -8.25 -2.94 6.48
N THR A 91 -7.75 -3.49 7.57
CA THR A 91 -6.77 -4.56 7.63
C THR A 91 -7.27 -5.66 8.56
N GLY A 92 -7.26 -6.90 8.10
CA GLY A 92 -7.48 -8.11 8.91
C GLY A 92 -6.17 -8.85 9.09
N ASN A 93 -5.63 -8.86 10.29
CA ASN A 93 -4.46 -9.66 10.66
C ASN A 93 -4.92 -10.99 11.24
N ILE A 94 -4.41 -12.10 10.70
CA ILE A 94 -4.86 -13.45 11.01
C ILE A 94 -3.71 -14.23 11.64
N THR A 95 -3.93 -14.78 12.83
CA THR A 95 -3.01 -15.72 13.48
C THR A 95 -3.40 -17.15 13.10
N GLY A 96 -2.42 -17.95 12.70
CA GLY A 96 -2.64 -19.35 12.32
C GLY A 96 -1.81 -20.32 13.18
N PRO A 97 -2.06 -21.64 13.05
CA PRO A 97 -1.29 -22.66 13.74
C PRO A 97 0.17 -22.65 13.31
N SER A 98 1.06 -23.04 14.22
CA SER A 98 2.45 -23.31 13.83
C SER A 98 2.50 -24.43 12.79
N ALA A 99 3.25 -24.24 11.71
CA ALA A 99 3.38 -25.18 10.61
C ALA A 99 4.85 -25.29 10.19
N PHE A 100 5.35 -26.50 9.94
CA PHE A 100 6.74 -26.74 9.52
C PHE A 100 7.80 -26.12 10.47
N GLY A 101 7.51 -26.06 11.77
CA GLY A 101 8.37 -25.41 12.76
C GLY A 101 8.41 -23.87 12.68
N ALA A 102 7.49 -23.26 11.92
CA ALA A 102 7.34 -21.83 11.75
C ALA A 102 6.04 -21.33 12.39
N LYS A 103 6.04 -20.07 12.87
CA LYS A 103 4.80 -19.37 13.20
C LYS A 103 4.11 -18.95 11.90
N SER A 104 2.85 -19.34 11.71
CA SER A 104 2.08 -18.91 10.56
C SER A 104 1.21 -17.70 10.89
N MET A 105 1.12 -16.78 9.93
CA MET A 105 0.21 -15.65 10.00
C MET A 105 -0.22 -15.23 8.60
N ALA A 106 -1.34 -14.53 8.50
CA ALA A 106 -1.80 -13.95 7.24
C ALA A 106 -2.28 -12.51 7.46
N CYS A 107 -2.36 -11.76 6.36
CA CYS A 107 -2.89 -10.41 6.36
C CYS A 107 -3.72 -10.21 5.08
N MET A 108 -4.88 -9.58 5.24
CA MET A 108 -5.65 -8.99 4.16
C MET A 108 -5.85 -7.51 4.45
N GLU A 109 -5.58 -6.64 3.48
CA GLU A 109 -5.72 -5.19 3.62
C GLU A 109 -6.32 -4.63 2.34
N GLY A 110 -7.27 -3.70 2.49
CA GLY A 110 -7.83 -2.93 1.38
C GLY A 110 -8.13 -1.48 1.77
N ASP A 111 -8.23 -0.63 0.76
CA ASP A 111 -8.75 0.74 0.89
C ASP A 111 -9.73 1.03 -0.25
N PHE A 112 -10.36 2.20 -0.23
CA PHE A 112 -11.35 2.60 -1.22
C PHE A 112 -10.73 3.37 -2.40
N THR A 113 -9.41 3.35 -2.56
CA THR A 113 -8.74 4.10 -3.65
C THR A 113 -9.08 3.58 -5.03
N GLY A 114 -9.72 2.41 -5.15
CA GLY A 114 -10.11 1.86 -6.46
C GLY A 114 -8.93 1.42 -7.34
N PRO A 115 -9.16 0.50 -8.30
CA PRO A 115 -8.14 0.09 -9.26
C PRO A 115 -7.94 1.07 -10.42
N SER A 116 -8.87 2.00 -10.67
CA SER A 116 -8.80 3.05 -11.70
C SER A 116 -9.48 4.35 -11.24
N ASN A 117 -9.33 5.45 -11.99
CA ASN A 117 -10.03 6.71 -11.69
C ASN A 117 -11.56 6.55 -11.80
N THR A 118 -12.03 5.77 -12.78
CA THR A 118 -13.47 5.49 -12.96
C THR A 118 -14.05 4.62 -11.83
N GLU A 119 -13.19 3.97 -11.06
CA GLU A 119 -13.57 3.09 -9.94
C GLU A 119 -13.10 3.67 -8.60
N ASN A 120 -12.85 4.99 -8.52
CA ASN A 120 -12.63 5.67 -7.25
C ASN A 120 -13.78 5.35 -6.28
N ASN A 121 -13.47 5.14 -5.00
CA ASN A 121 -14.38 4.65 -3.97
C ASN A 121 -14.77 3.16 -4.07
N ALA A 122 -14.23 2.40 -5.02
CA ALA A 122 -14.34 0.94 -4.97
C ALA A 122 -13.33 0.35 -3.98
N PHE A 123 -13.75 -0.65 -3.19
CA PHE A 123 -12.86 -1.35 -2.28
C PHE A 123 -11.83 -2.18 -3.07
N ARG A 124 -10.56 -1.83 -2.92
CA ARG A 124 -9.42 -2.39 -3.66
C ARG A 124 -8.49 -3.13 -2.72
N LEU A 125 -8.09 -4.33 -3.14
CA LEU A 125 -7.06 -5.12 -2.47
C LEU A 125 -5.69 -4.42 -2.51
N ARG A 126 -5.08 -4.23 -1.33
CA ARG A 126 -3.72 -3.72 -1.17
C ARG A 126 -2.75 -4.86 -0.83
N HIS A 127 -2.95 -5.52 0.30
CA HIS A 127 -2.14 -6.65 0.73
C HIS A 127 -3.02 -7.88 0.90
N ALA A 128 -2.52 -9.03 0.48
CA ALA A 128 -3.14 -10.34 0.76
C ALA A 128 -2.03 -11.37 0.76
N TYR A 129 -1.62 -11.84 1.94
CA TYR A 129 -0.48 -12.73 2.03
C TYR A 129 -0.50 -13.65 3.24
N ILE A 130 0.32 -14.68 3.15
CA ILE A 130 0.67 -15.62 4.23
C ILE A 130 2.17 -15.50 4.50
N LYS A 131 2.54 -15.63 5.78
CA LYS A 131 3.92 -15.69 6.26
C LYS A 131 4.15 -16.95 7.08
N LEU A 132 5.32 -17.55 6.92
CA LEU A 132 5.89 -18.56 7.80
C LEU A 132 7.21 -18.03 8.37
N ASN A 133 7.23 -17.83 9.69
CA ASN A 133 8.35 -17.23 10.40
C ASN A 133 9.08 -18.27 11.26
N TRP A 134 10.32 -18.57 10.89
CA TRP A 134 11.30 -19.27 11.72
C TRP A 134 12.17 -18.26 12.48
N ALA A 135 13.06 -18.75 13.34
CA ALA A 135 13.93 -17.89 14.16
C ALA A 135 14.81 -16.90 13.36
N LYS A 136 15.22 -17.26 12.14
CA LYS A 136 16.12 -16.44 11.30
C LYS A 136 15.66 -16.31 9.85
N SER A 137 14.52 -16.88 9.50
CA SER A 137 14.04 -16.93 8.12
C SER A 137 12.55 -16.64 8.07
N GLU A 138 12.10 -15.96 7.02
CA GLU A 138 10.69 -15.73 6.72
C GLU A 138 10.43 -16.18 5.28
N LEU A 139 9.40 -17.02 5.11
CA LEU A 139 8.77 -17.25 3.81
C LEU A 139 7.49 -16.42 3.76
N PHE A 140 7.33 -15.71 2.66
CA PHE A 140 6.20 -14.84 2.37
C PHE A 140 5.60 -15.24 1.02
N MET A 141 4.27 -15.33 0.95
CA MET A 141 3.55 -15.64 -0.29
C MET A 141 2.28 -14.80 -0.40
N GLY A 142 2.11 -14.08 -1.51
CA GLY A 142 0.91 -13.29 -1.79
C GLY A 142 1.22 -11.90 -2.34
N GLN A 143 0.24 -10.99 -2.29
CA GLN A 143 0.38 -9.62 -2.77
C GLN A 143 0.96 -8.70 -1.70
N TYR A 144 2.08 -8.05 -2.03
CA TYR A 144 2.75 -7.05 -1.20
C TYR A 144 3.46 -6.00 -2.05
N TRP A 145 4.09 -5.04 -1.41
CA TRP A 145 4.98 -4.08 -2.06
C TRP A 145 5.98 -4.76 -3.01
N HIS A 146 6.19 -4.11 -4.17
CA HIS A 146 7.24 -4.47 -5.11
C HIS A 146 8.60 -4.59 -4.39
N PRO A 147 9.50 -5.51 -4.76
CA PRO A 147 10.81 -5.66 -4.10
C PRO A 147 11.61 -4.36 -3.96
N LEU A 148 11.59 -3.50 -4.97
CA LEU A 148 12.25 -2.18 -4.93
C LEU A 148 11.61 -1.17 -3.97
N ASN A 149 10.40 -1.44 -3.47
CA ASN A 149 9.76 -0.62 -2.45
C ASN A 149 10.00 -1.25 -1.07
N LEU A 150 10.98 -0.70 -0.36
CA LEU A 150 11.28 -1.06 1.02
C LEU A 150 10.40 -0.21 1.97
N PRO A 151 9.44 -0.81 2.70
CA PRO A 151 8.54 -0.06 3.58
C PRO A 151 9.25 0.84 4.58
N GLU A 152 10.38 0.38 5.10
CA GLU A 152 11.24 1.12 6.04
C GLU A 152 11.90 2.37 5.45
N MET A 153 11.87 2.53 4.12
CA MET A 153 12.44 3.68 3.40
C MET A 153 11.37 4.52 2.69
N ILE A 154 10.08 4.20 2.86
CA ILE A 154 9.00 5.02 2.31
C ILE A 154 8.93 6.33 3.11
N PRO A 155 8.97 7.52 2.45
CA PRO A 155 8.81 8.78 3.16
C PRO A 155 7.40 8.92 3.75
N SER A 156 7.33 9.42 4.97
CA SER A 156 6.07 9.79 5.62
C SER A 156 5.60 11.14 5.10
N VAL A 157 4.67 11.12 4.14
CA VAL A 157 4.05 12.32 3.55
C VAL A 157 2.53 12.29 3.73
N ILE A 158 1.91 13.46 3.71
CA ILE A 158 0.44 13.58 3.75
C ILE A 158 -0.14 13.05 2.43
N SER A 159 0.42 13.45 1.28
CA SER A 159 -0.03 12.98 -0.03
C SER A 159 0.12 11.46 -0.18
N LEU A 160 -0.80 10.81 -0.91
CA LEU A 160 -0.74 9.38 -1.18
C LEU A 160 0.38 8.99 -2.17
N ASN A 161 1.07 9.96 -2.78
CA ASN A 161 2.12 9.71 -3.77
C ASN A 161 3.38 9.03 -3.20
N THR A 162 3.63 9.11 -1.89
CA THR A 162 4.75 8.44 -1.20
C THR A 162 6.12 8.65 -1.85
N GLY A 163 6.37 9.84 -2.43
CA GLY A 163 7.62 10.16 -3.12
C GLY A 163 7.69 9.71 -4.58
N ALA A 164 6.58 9.33 -5.21
CA ALA A 164 6.50 9.18 -6.66
C ALA A 164 6.89 10.50 -7.38
N PRO A 165 7.52 10.44 -8.57
CA PRO A 165 7.88 9.24 -9.32
C PRO A 165 9.22 8.58 -8.90
N PHE A 166 9.90 9.12 -7.89
CA PHE A 166 11.24 8.66 -7.49
C PHE A 166 11.21 7.34 -6.69
N HIS A 167 10.11 7.08 -5.98
CA HIS A 167 9.91 5.84 -5.24
C HIS A 167 8.90 4.91 -5.95
N PRO A 168 9.21 3.62 -6.14
CA PRO A 168 8.32 2.71 -6.86
C PRO A 168 7.01 2.47 -6.07
N PHE A 169 5.87 2.85 -6.64
CA PHE A 169 4.56 2.69 -6.00
C PHE A 169 3.75 1.56 -6.63
N SER A 170 4.12 0.31 -6.35
CA SER A 170 3.46 -0.87 -6.91
C SER A 170 3.37 -2.01 -5.91
N ARG A 171 2.33 -2.84 -6.06
CA ARG A 171 2.13 -4.07 -5.30
C ARG A 171 1.98 -5.23 -6.27
N GLN A 172 2.60 -6.36 -5.94
CA GLN A 172 2.69 -7.51 -6.82
C GLN A 172 2.49 -8.81 -6.03
N PRO A 173 1.78 -9.79 -6.61
CA PRO A 173 1.85 -11.16 -6.15
C PRO A 173 3.29 -11.65 -6.21
N GLN A 174 3.78 -12.24 -5.12
CA GLN A 174 5.17 -12.65 -4.99
C GLN A 174 5.33 -13.82 -4.01
N ILE A 175 6.37 -14.60 -4.25
CA ILE A 175 6.98 -15.51 -3.28
C ILE A 175 8.30 -14.87 -2.89
N ARG A 176 8.45 -14.58 -1.60
CA ARG A 176 9.63 -13.93 -1.03
C ARG A 176 10.19 -14.81 0.08
N PHE A 177 11.49 -15.09 0.01
CA PHE A 177 12.23 -15.72 1.09
C PHE A 177 13.27 -14.74 1.61
N SER A 178 13.35 -14.60 2.92
CA SER A 178 14.38 -13.79 3.56
C SER A 178 15.09 -14.57 4.66
N ARG A 179 16.37 -14.28 4.84
CA ARG A 179 17.19 -14.88 5.89
C ARG A 179 18.16 -13.87 6.50
N LEU A 180 18.16 -13.84 7.82
CA LEU A 180 19.01 -12.96 8.62
C LEU A 180 20.30 -13.66 9.04
N PHE A 181 21.42 -13.00 8.77
CA PHE A 181 22.78 -13.36 9.15
C PHE A 181 23.38 -12.22 9.97
N GLY A 182 23.08 -12.18 11.27
CA GLY A 182 23.46 -11.07 12.14
C GLY A 182 22.76 -9.78 11.69
N LYS A 183 23.53 -8.79 11.24
CA LYS A 183 23.01 -7.52 10.70
C LYS A 183 22.69 -7.55 9.20
N ILE A 184 23.04 -8.62 8.49
CA ILE A 184 22.80 -8.73 7.05
C ILE A 184 21.55 -9.56 6.80
N ASN A 185 20.58 -9.00 6.10
CA ASN A 185 19.38 -9.69 5.65
C ASN A 185 19.46 -9.90 4.13
N VAL A 186 19.38 -11.15 3.69
CA VAL A 186 19.34 -11.51 2.27
C VAL A 186 17.92 -11.86 1.89
N VAL A 187 17.40 -11.24 0.83
CA VAL A 187 16.01 -11.42 0.36
C VAL A 187 16.03 -11.85 -1.10
N ALA A 188 15.36 -12.97 -1.40
CA ALA A 188 15.09 -13.42 -2.76
C ALA A 188 13.59 -13.35 -3.03
N VAL A 189 13.20 -12.85 -4.19
CA VAL A 189 11.79 -12.70 -4.58
C VAL A 189 11.59 -13.20 -6.00
N ALA A 190 10.52 -13.97 -6.20
CA ALA A 190 9.92 -14.25 -7.50
C ALA A 190 8.54 -13.59 -7.53
N SER A 191 8.28 -12.68 -8.46
CA SER A 191 7.02 -11.92 -8.52
C SER A 191 6.36 -11.94 -9.89
N SER A 192 5.04 -11.70 -9.88
CA SER A 192 4.26 -11.44 -11.08
C SER A 192 3.77 -9.99 -11.14
N GLU A 193 3.39 -9.54 -12.33
CA GLU A 193 2.83 -8.21 -12.57
C GLU A 193 1.30 -8.24 -12.49
N ARG A 194 0.72 -7.16 -11.96
CA ARG A 194 -0.73 -6.94 -11.92
C ARG A 194 -1.09 -5.51 -12.28
N ASP A 195 -0.84 -4.58 -11.36
CA ASP A 195 -1.32 -3.19 -11.48
C ASP A 195 -0.43 -2.32 -12.37
N ASN A 196 0.87 -2.64 -12.43
CA ASN A 196 1.85 -1.98 -13.28
C ASN A 196 2.50 -3.06 -14.13
N THR A 197 2.11 -3.10 -15.40
CA THR A 197 2.49 -4.16 -16.35
C THR A 197 3.52 -3.64 -17.34
N SER A 198 4.30 -4.57 -17.88
CA SER A 198 5.26 -4.31 -18.94
C SER A 198 4.58 -3.67 -20.17
N ILE A 199 5.30 -2.74 -20.80
CA ILE A 199 4.87 -2.07 -22.03
C ILE A 199 5.54 -2.74 -23.22
N GLY A 200 4.77 -3.05 -24.26
CA GLY A 200 5.28 -3.63 -25.50
C GLY A 200 4.39 -3.30 -26.70
N PRO A 201 4.46 -4.08 -27.80
CA PRO A 201 3.70 -3.80 -29.03
C PRO A 201 2.17 -3.71 -28.86
N LEU A 202 1.59 -4.41 -27.89
CA LEU A 202 0.16 -4.37 -27.53
C LEU A 202 -0.17 -3.29 -26.48
N GLY A 203 0.77 -2.38 -26.18
CA GLY A 203 0.66 -1.44 -25.06
C GLY A 203 0.96 -2.11 -23.71
N SER A 204 0.45 -1.52 -22.63
CA SER A 204 0.60 -2.02 -21.26
C SER A 204 -0.35 -3.20 -21.01
N THR A 205 0.19 -4.40 -20.86
CA THR A 205 -0.60 -5.61 -20.62
C THR A 205 0.18 -6.63 -19.78
N SER A 206 -0.52 -7.40 -18.94
CA SER A 206 0.09 -8.50 -18.20
C SER A 206 0.40 -9.72 -19.07
N GLU A 207 0.00 -9.71 -20.35
CA GLU A 207 0.25 -10.83 -21.28
C GLU A 207 1.73 -11.16 -21.43
N TYR A 208 2.62 -10.17 -21.50
CA TYR A 208 4.04 -10.43 -21.69
C TYR A 208 4.61 -11.30 -20.58
N LEU A 209 4.34 -10.96 -19.32
CA LEU A 209 4.83 -11.75 -18.21
C LEU A 209 4.09 -13.08 -18.08
N ARG A 210 2.76 -13.10 -18.19
CA ARG A 210 1.97 -14.34 -18.06
C ARG A 210 2.37 -15.37 -19.12
N ASN A 211 2.59 -14.94 -20.35
CA ASN A 211 2.94 -15.83 -21.47
C ASN A 211 4.43 -16.22 -21.46
N SER A 212 5.28 -15.48 -20.75
CA SER A 212 6.70 -15.83 -20.59
C SER A 212 6.92 -17.05 -19.70
N VAL A 213 5.93 -17.42 -18.87
CA VAL A 213 5.98 -18.48 -17.83
C VAL A 213 7.15 -18.35 -16.83
N ILE A 214 7.84 -17.21 -16.82
CA ILE A 214 8.99 -16.92 -15.96
C ILE A 214 8.62 -15.72 -15.06
N PRO A 215 8.71 -15.86 -13.73
CA PRO A 215 8.48 -14.74 -12.83
C PRO A 215 9.64 -13.73 -12.86
N ASN A 216 9.37 -12.49 -12.48
CA ASN A 216 10.41 -11.50 -12.23
C ASN A 216 11.22 -11.90 -11.00
N MET A 217 12.54 -12.02 -11.17
CA MET A 217 13.46 -12.45 -10.12
C MET A 217 14.21 -11.26 -9.53
N HIS A 218 14.20 -11.13 -8.20
CA HIS A 218 14.92 -10.08 -7.48
C HIS A 218 15.74 -10.67 -6.34
N LEU A 219 16.97 -10.15 -6.17
CA LEU A 219 17.83 -10.43 -5.03
C LEU A 219 18.17 -9.11 -4.33
N GLN A 220 18.14 -9.10 -3.01
CA GLN A 220 18.50 -7.95 -2.19
C GLN A 220 19.43 -8.37 -1.07
N ILE A 221 20.37 -7.49 -0.74
CA ILE A 221 21.22 -7.58 0.44
C ILE A 221 20.99 -6.29 1.23
N GLN A 222 20.42 -6.43 2.42
CA GLN A 222 20.07 -5.32 3.29
C GLN A 222 20.98 -5.37 4.52
N TYR A 223 21.64 -4.26 4.85
CA TYR A 223 22.33 -4.10 6.12
C TYR A 223 21.40 -3.39 7.10
N LYS A 224 21.08 -4.05 8.22
CA LYS A 224 20.20 -3.54 9.27
C LYS A 224 21.05 -3.11 10.47
N ASN A 225 21.05 -1.81 10.74
CA ASN A 225 21.60 -1.26 11.98
C ASN A 225 20.45 -0.77 12.87
N GLU A 226 20.61 -0.88 14.19
CA GLU A 226 19.59 -0.43 15.16
C GLU A 226 19.55 1.08 15.32
N GLU A 227 20.66 1.76 14.96
CA GLU A 227 20.70 3.22 14.87
C GLU A 227 19.94 3.64 13.62
N LYS A 228 18.73 4.14 13.82
CA LYS A 228 17.98 4.81 12.78
C LYS A 228 18.77 6.07 12.39
N LEU A 229 19.04 6.24 11.10
CA LEU A 229 19.70 7.43 10.57
C LEU A 229 18.81 8.69 10.62
N PHE A 230 17.57 8.58 11.15
CA PHE A 230 16.62 9.67 11.40
C PHE A 230 15.69 9.29 12.56
#